data_AF-A0A132PER7-F1
#
_entry.id   AF-A0A132PER7-F1
#
_cell.length_a   1.000
_cell.length_b   1.000
_cell.length_c   1.000
_cell.angle_alpha   90.00
_cell.angle_beta   90.00
_cell.angle_gamma   90.00
#
_symmetry.space_group_name_H-M   'P 1'
#
loop_
_entity.id
_entity.type
_entity.pdbx_description
1 polymer ?
#
loop_
_entity_poly.entity_id
_entity_poly.type
_entity_poly.pdbx_seq_one_letter_code
_entity_poly.pdbx_strand_id
1 'polypeptide(L)'
;MQRVAVELFGSLLPARMVWCSVTVCQMSTSTVSDHDIAAARAADVRQADYYRGELSRQRELLIDRMAAHEAALAKYQLRGEMNQVHRIRREIRHREQEQYALQRLLDAIEERFPAAAGPGPAHL
;
A
#
# COMPACT_ATOMS: atom_id res chain seq x y z
N MET A 1 -23.51 35.93 34.31
CA MET A 1 -23.02 34.74 35.03
C MET A 1 -21.77 34.24 34.33
N GLN A 2 -20.61 34.73 34.79
CA GLN A 2 -19.28 34.24 34.43
C GLN A 2 -19.01 32.86 35.05
N ARG A 3 -18.07 32.12 34.41
CA ARG A 3 -16.94 31.36 34.98
C ARG A 3 -16.78 30.01 34.24
N VAL A 4 -15.58 29.46 33.96
CA VAL A 4 -14.19 29.89 34.13
C VAL A 4 -13.32 28.90 33.33
N ALA A 5 -12.15 29.37 32.91
CA ALA A 5 -11.07 28.63 32.27
C ALA A 5 -10.65 27.38 33.07
N VAL A 6 -10.30 26.30 32.36
CA VAL A 6 -9.53 25.19 32.91
C VAL A 6 -8.12 25.29 32.34
N GLU A 7 -7.28 26.06 33.03
CA GLU A 7 -5.83 25.85 33.03
C GLU A 7 -5.46 25.37 34.44
N LEU A 8 -5.08 24.10 34.57
CA LEU A 8 -4.37 23.59 35.73
C LEU A 8 -3.38 22.51 35.27
N PHE A 9 -2.34 22.92 34.55
CA PHE A 9 -1.10 22.13 34.44
C PHE A 9 -0.24 22.44 35.67
N GLY A 10 -0.57 21.76 36.77
CA GLY A 10 0.21 21.76 38.01
C GLY A 10 1.29 20.68 37.95
N SER A 11 2.54 21.12 37.85
CA SER A 11 3.75 20.36 38.10
C SER A 11 3.74 19.68 39.48
N LEU A 12 3.98 18.36 39.53
CA LEU A 12 4.59 17.69 40.68
C LEU A 12 5.13 16.30 40.27
N LEU A 13 6.42 16.23 39.93
CA LEU A 13 7.26 15.02 40.04
C LEU A 13 7.66 14.88 41.53
N PRO A 14 7.86 13.68 42.11
CA PRO A 14 8.95 12.80 41.65
C PRO A 14 8.74 11.29 41.87
N ALA A 15 9.09 10.49 40.85
CA ALA A 15 9.52 9.12 41.08
C ALA A 15 10.69 8.82 40.15
N ARG A 16 11.79 8.40 40.77
CA ARG A 16 13.09 8.09 40.19
C ARG A 16 12.94 6.99 39.13
N MET A 17 12.68 7.37 37.88
CA MET A 17 13.10 6.53 36.76
C MET A 17 14.58 6.79 36.55
N VAL A 18 15.37 5.85 37.08
CA VAL A 18 16.73 5.58 36.61
C VAL A 18 16.68 5.59 35.09
N TRP A 19 17.19 6.65 34.48
CA TRP A 19 17.64 6.61 33.09
C TRP A 19 18.71 5.52 33.05
N CYS A 20 18.29 4.33 32.64
CA CYS A 20 19.23 3.28 32.30
C CYS A 20 20.01 3.83 31.11
N SER A 21 21.31 3.95 31.34
CA SER A 21 22.35 4.46 30.46
C SER A 21 22.02 4.22 28.98
N VAL A 22 22.17 5.27 28.17
CA VAL A 22 22.47 5.13 26.74
C VAL A 22 23.77 4.34 26.65
N THR A 23 23.64 3.03 26.75
CA THR A 23 24.64 2.10 26.29
C THR A 23 24.51 2.20 24.79
N VAL A 24 25.39 2.99 24.19
CA VAL A 24 25.76 2.83 22.79
C VAL A 24 26.13 1.35 22.65
N CYS A 25 25.16 0.53 22.25
CA CYS A 25 25.44 -0.76 21.68
C CYS A 25 26.27 -0.43 20.45
N GLN A 26 27.58 -0.61 20.58
CA GLN A 26 28.49 -0.79 19.45
C GLN A 26 27.88 -1.90 18.61
N MET A 27 27.08 -1.51 17.61
CA MET A 27 26.72 -2.40 16.52
C MET A 27 28.04 -2.71 15.84
N SER A 28 28.58 -3.88 16.16
CA SER A 28 29.62 -4.50 15.36
C SER A 28 29.06 -4.55 13.94
N THR A 29 29.50 -3.62 13.08
CA THR A 29 29.26 -3.68 11.66
C THR A 29 30.04 -4.88 11.16
N SER A 30 29.42 -6.05 11.27
CA SER A 30 29.83 -7.23 10.54
C SER A 30 29.93 -6.76 9.09
N THR A 31 31.11 -6.90 8.50
CA THR A 31 31.35 -6.55 7.11
C THR A 31 30.44 -7.44 6.28
N VAL A 32 29.25 -6.95 5.95
CA VAL A 32 28.32 -7.64 5.05
C VAL A 32 29.11 -7.86 3.76
N SER A 33 29.32 -9.12 3.40
CA SER A 33 30.09 -9.43 2.21
C SER A 33 29.34 -8.91 0.98
N ASP A 34 30.05 -8.45 -0.05
CA ASP A 34 29.43 -8.09 -1.33
C ASP A 34 28.56 -9.23 -1.89
N HIS A 35 28.91 -10.48 -1.57
CA HIS A 35 28.11 -11.65 -1.90
C HIS A 35 26.75 -11.67 -1.19
N ASP A 36 26.69 -11.33 0.10
CA ASP A 36 25.46 -11.27 0.87
C ASP A 36 24.55 -10.15 0.36
N ILE A 37 25.14 -9.00 -0.01
CA ILE A 37 24.42 -7.88 -0.63
C ILE A 37 23.83 -8.30 -1.98
N ALA A 38 24.62 -8.99 -2.82
CA ALA A 38 24.16 -9.47 -4.11
C ALA A 38 23.04 -10.51 -3.98
N ALA A 39 23.16 -11.45 -3.03
CA ALA A 39 22.15 -12.45 -2.75
C ALA A 39 20.83 -11.82 -2.25
N ALA A 40 20.92 -10.81 -1.37
CA ALA A 40 19.77 -10.05 -0.89
C ALA A 40 19.08 -9.30 -2.03
N ARG A 41 19.83 -8.61 -2.89
CA ARG A 41 19.26 -7.94 -4.08
C ARG A 41 18.56 -8.92 -5.03
N ALA A 42 19.14 -10.10 -5.25
CA ALA A 42 18.51 -11.12 -6.09
C ALA A 42 17.21 -11.67 -5.46
N ALA A 43 17.16 -11.78 -4.13
CA ALA A 43 15.93 -12.14 -3.42
C ALA A 43 14.85 -11.04 -3.56
N ASP A 44 15.23 -9.78 -3.38
CA ASP A 44 14.33 -8.63 -3.56
C ASP A 44 13.72 -8.58 -4.96
N VAL A 45 14.53 -8.83 -6.01
CA VAL A 45 14.04 -8.89 -7.41
C VAL A 45 13.02 -10.01 -7.59
N ARG A 46 13.29 -11.23 -7.09
CA ARG A 46 12.33 -12.35 -7.19
C ARG A 46 11.03 -12.05 -6.46
N GLN A 47 11.12 -11.38 -5.31
CA GLN A 47 9.95 -10.96 -4.54
C GLN A 47 9.15 -9.88 -5.29
N ALA A 48 9.83 -8.91 -5.91
CA ALA A 48 9.21 -7.90 -6.76
C ALA A 48 8.46 -8.53 -7.94
N ASP A 49 9.06 -9.51 -8.63
CA ASP A 49 8.42 -10.23 -9.73
C ASP A 49 7.18 -11.00 -9.28
N TYR A 50 7.26 -11.67 -8.11
CA TYR A 50 6.11 -12.34 -7.51
C TYR A 50 4.95 -11.37 -7.25
N TYR A 51 5.22 -10.25 -6.57
CA TYR A 51 4.19 -9.26 -6.26
C TYR A 51 3.66 -8.57 -7.53
N ARG A 52 4.48 -8.34 -8.55
CA ARG A 52 4.01 -7.84 -9.84
C ARG A 52 2.97 -8.76 -10.46
N GLY A 53 3.25 -10.08 -10.48
CA GLY A 53 2.30 -11.06 -10.99
C GLY A 53 1.00 -11.12 -10.19
N GLU A 54 1.09 -11.10 -8.85
CA GLU A 54 -0.08 -11.15 -7.98
C GLU A 54 -0.95 -9.88 -8.09
N LEU A 55 -0.34 -8.70 -8.04
CA LEU A 55 -1.05 -7.42 -8.14
C LEU A 55 -1.71 -7.25 -9.51
N SER A 56 -1.06 -7.67 -10.60
CA SER A 56 -1.65 -7.66 -11.93
C SER A 56 -2.88 -8.57 -12.02
N ARG A 57 -2.81 -9.79 -11.47
CA ARG A 57 -3.96 -10.70 -11.39
C ARG A 57 -5.11 -10.10 -10.60
N GLN A 58 -4.82 -9.47 -9.45
CA GLN A 58 -5.84 -8.82 -8.64
C GLN A 58 -6.50 -7.65 -9.37
N ARG A 59 -5.71 -6.86 -10.12
CA ARG A 59 -6.21 -5.77 -10.96
C ARG A 59 -7.14 -6.27 -12.06
N GLU A 60 -6.80 -7.36 -12.75
CA GLU A 60 -7.65 -7.98 -13.76
C GLU A 60 -8.98 -8.46 -13.17
N LEU A 61 -8.94 -9.18 -12.04
CA LEU A 61 -10.15 -9.64 -11.35
C LEU A 61 -11.05 -8.47 -10.91
N LEU A 62 -10.45 -7.35 -10.52
CA LEU A 62 -11.18 -6.15 -10.12
C LEU A 62 -11.87 -5.49 -11.33
N ILE A 63 -11.20 -5.43 -12.48
CA ILE A 63 -11.78 -4.93 -13.74
C ILE A 63 -13.03 -5.74 -14.12
N ASP A 64 -12.95 -7.07 -14.04
CA ASP A 64 -14.10 -7.95 -14.33
C ASP A 64 -15.28 -7.69 -13.38
N ARG A 65 -15.00 -7.47 -12.09
CA ARG A 65 -16.02 -7.13 -11.09
C ARG A 65 -16.63 -5.76 -11.34
N MET A 66 -15.84 -4.78 -11.77
CA MET A 66 -16.35 -3.45 -12.13
C MET A 66 -17.31 -3.53 -13.31
N ALA A 67 -16.97 -4.27 -14.36
CA ALA A 67 -17.87 -4.50 -15.50
C ALA A 67 -19.21 -5.13 -15.05
N ALA A 68 -19.17 -6.09 -14.12
CA ALA A 68 -20.38 -6.68 -13.55
C ALA A 68 -21.22 -5.67 -12.75
N HIS A 69 -20.58 -4.77 -11.98
CA HIS A 69 -21.26 -3.72 -11.24
C HIS A 69 -21.88 -2.66 -12.16
N GLU A 70 -21.21 -2.26 -13.23
CA GLU A 70 -21.75 -1.35 -14.24
C GLU A 70 -22.99 -1.95 -14.94
N ALA A 71 -22.92 -3.23 -15.32
CA ALA A 71 -24.06 -3.94 -15.89
C ALA A 71 -25.25 -4.01 -14.91
N ALA A 72 -24.99 -4.22 -13.61
CA ALA A 72 -26.01 -4.20 -12.57
C ALA A 72 -26.61 -2.79 -12.38
N LEU A 73 -25.77 -1.74 -12.42
CA LEU A 73 -26.20 -0.36 -12.33
C LEU A 73 -27.19 -0.01 -13.44
N ALA A 74 -26.86 -0.37 -14.70
CA ALA A 74 -27.73 -0.14 -15.84
C ALA A 74 -29.10 -0.85 -15.65
N LYS A 75 -29.11 -2.10 -15.17
CA LYS A 75 -30.34 -2.85 -14.87
C LYS A 75 -31.20 -2.15 -13.82
N TYR A 76 -30.61 -1.68 -12.72
CA TYR A 76 -31.36 -0.99 -11.66
C TYR A 76 -31.88 0.38 -12.10
N GLN A 77 -31.13 1.10 -12.93
CA GLN A 77 -31.57 2.37 -13.51
C GLN A 77 -32.78 2.17 -14.41
N LEU A 78 -32.77 1.16 -15.28
CA LEU A 78 -33.91 0.82 -16.16
C LEU A 78 -35.17 0.46 -15.37
N ARG A 79 -35.01 -0.19 -14.20
CA ARG A 79 -36.13 -0.57 -13.33
C ARG A 79 -36.59 0.53 -12.38
N GLY A 80 -35.90 1.67 -12.34
CA GLY A 80 -36.20 2.75 -11.40
C GLY A 80 -35.85 2.44 -9.94
N GLU A 81 -35.03 1.41 -9.68
CA GLU A 81 -34.68 0.96 -8.33
C GLU A 81 -33.60 1.86 -7.69
N MET A 82 -33.97 3.11 -7.36
CA MET A 82 -33.02 4.14 -6.95
C MET A 82 -32.16 3.77 -5.74
N ASN A 83 -32.70 3.05 -4.75
CA ASN A 83 -31.90 2.61 -3.60
C ASN A 83 -30.73 1.70 -4.02
N GLN A 84 -30.97 0.79 -4.98
CA GLN A 84 -29.92 -0.09 -5.51
C GLN A 84 -28.93 0.67 -6.38
N VAL A 85 -29.40 1.64 -7.16
CA VAL A 85 -28.53 2.55 -7.92
C VAL A 85 -27.53 3.27 -7.00
N HIS A 86 -27.99 3.83 -5.88
CA HIS A 86 -27.11 4.50 -4.92
C HIS A 86 -26.11 3.55 -4.27
N ARG A 87 -26.56 2.34 -3.92
CA ARG A 87 -25.70 1.30 -3.35
C ARG A 87 -24.60 0.89 -4.34
N ILE A 88 -24.96 0.54 -5.57
CA ILE A 88 -23.99 0.11 -6.59
C ILE A 88 -23.00 1.22 -6.94
N ARG A 89 -23.43 2.49 -7.02
CA ARG A 89 -22.51 3.62 -7.21
C ARG A 89 -21.52 3.80 -6.07
N ARG A 90 -21.88 3.41 -4.84
CA ARG A 90 -20.94 3.42 -3.71
C ARG A 90 -19.92 2.28 -3.86
N GLU A 91 -20.38 1.09 -4.22
CA GLU A 91 -19.50 -0.06 -4.48
C GLU A 91 -18.52 0.23 -5.61
N ILE A 92 -18.97 0.77 -6.75
CA ILE A 92 -18.10 1.15 -7.87
C ILE A 92 -17.00 2.10 -7.40
N ARG A 93 -17.34 3.17 -6.67
CA ARG A 93 -16.34 4.12 -6.13
C ARG A 93 -15.34 3.46 -5.18
N HIS A 94 -15.78 2.52 -4.36
CA HIS A 94 -14.86 1.77 -3.49
C HIS A 94 -13.91 0.90 -4.31
N ARG A 95 -14.40 0.24 -5.37
CA ARG A 95 -13.57 -0.56 -6.28
C ARG A 95 -12.59 0.28 -7.09
N GLU A 96 -12.99 1.46 -7.54
CA GLU A 96 -12.10 2.42 -8.20
C GLU A 96 -10.94 2.85 -7.28
N GLN A 97 -11.21 3.07 -5.99
CA GLN A 97 -10.16 3.38 -5.01
C GLN A 97 -9.20 2.20 -4.81
N GLU A 98 -9.72 0.98 -4.74
CA GLU A 98 -8.92 -0.25 -4.66
C GLU A 98 -8.05 -0.41 -5.92
N GLN A 99 -8.61 -0.17 -7.12
CA GLN A 99 -7.86 -0.19 -8.37
C GLN A 99 -6.72 0.83 -8.38
N TYR A 100 -6.99 2.06 -7.95
CA TYR A 100 -5.99 3.11 -7.85
C TYR A 100 -4.85 2.71 -6.88
N ALA A 101 -5.19 2.10 -5.74
CA ALA A 101 -4.21 1.61 -4.78
C ALA A 101 -3.34 0.49 -5.36
N LEU A 102 -3.93 -0.47 -6.08
CA LEU A 102 -3.18 -1.54 -6.75
C LEU A 102 -2.24 -0.99 -7.82
N GLN A 103 -2.69 -0.03 -8.62
CA GLN A 103 -1.86 0.61 -9.63
C GLN A 103 -0.67 1.35 -8.98
N ARG A 104 -0.94 2.09 -7.90
CA ARG A 104 0.08 2.79 -7.12
C ARG A 104 1.17 1.88 -6.57
N LEU A 105 0.82 0.64 -6.20
CA LEU A 105 1.77 -0.37 -5.73
C LEU A 105 2.59 -0.96 -6.88
N LEU A 106 1.95 -1.23 -8.02
CA LEU A 106 2.65 -1.67 -9.23
C LEU A 106 3.67 -0.63 -9.69
N ASP A 107 3.27 0.64 -9.78
CA ASP A 107 4.16 1.74 -10.19
C ASP A 107 5.38 1.84 -9.26
N ALA A 108 5.18 1.67 -7.94
CA ALA A 108 6.27 1.69 -6.96
C ALA A 108 7.23 0.50 -7.10
N ILE A 109 6.70 -0.68 -7.46
CA ILE A 109 7.53 -1.86 -7.75
C ILE A 109 8.33 -1.63 -9.04
N GLU A 110 7.72 -1.07 -10.07
CA GLU A 110 8.37 -0.79 -11.36
C GLU A 110 9.46 0.29 -11.24
N GLU A 111 9.23 1.33 -10.43
CA GLU A 111 10.22 2.37 -10.16
C GLU A 111 11.46 1.80 -9.44
N ARG A 112 11.25 0.93 -8.44
CA ARG A 112 12.34 0.37 -7.62
C ARG A 112 13.04 -0.81 -8.27
N PHE A 113 12.29 -1.63 -9.00
CA PHE A 113 12.75 -2.85 -9.66
C PHE A 113 12.26 -2.83 -11.10
N PRO A 114 12.87 -1.98 -11.96
CA PRO A 114 12.50 -1.94 -13.36
C PRO A 114 12.65 -3.35 -13.93
N ALA A 115 11.60 -3.83 -14.59
CA ALA A 115 11.69 -5.09 -15.31
C ALA A 115 12.89 -4.96 -16.26
N ALA A 116 13.88 -5.85 -16.13
CA ALA A 116 14.98 -5.88 -17.08
C ALA A 116 14.34 -5.98 -18.45
N ALA A 117 14.48 -4.93 -19.27
CA ALA A 117 14.02 -4.97 -20.64
C ALA A 117 14.63 -6.25 -21.23
N GLY A 118 13.80 -7.26 -21.47
CA GLY A 118 14.24 -8.43 -22.23
C GLY A 118 14.93 -7.91 -23.49
N PRO A 119 16.01 -8.56 -23.98
CA PRO A 119 16.79 -8.06 -25.09
C PRO A 119 15.82 -7.56 -26.16
N GLY A 120 15.87 -6.25 -26.42
CA GLY A 120 15.03 -5.60 -27.43
C GLY A 120 15.11 -6.40 -28.73
N PRO A 121 14.03 -6.46 -29.51
CA PRO A 121 13.92 -7.37 -30.64
C PRO A 121 15.19 -7.30 -31.46
N ALA A 122 15.85 -8.45 -31.61
CA ALA A 122 16.99 -8.62 -32.48
C ALA A 122 16.64 -7.97 -33.82
N HIS A 123 17.27 -6.83 -34.08
CA HIS A 123 17.19 -6.19 -35.39
C HIS A 123 17.70 -7.21 -36.41
N LEU A 124 16.81 -7.55 -37.34
CA LEU A 124 17.07 -8.34 -38.54
C LEU A 124 18.21 -7.73 -39.37
#